data_AF-A0A3D6DEX1-F1
#
_entry.id   AF-A0A3D6DEX1-F1
#
_cell.length_a   1.000
_cell.length_b   1.000
_cell.length_c   1.000
_cell.angle_alpha   90.00
_cell.angle_beta   90.00
_cell.angle_gamma   90.00
#
_symmetry.space_group_name_H-M   'P 1'
#
loop_
_entity.id
_entity.type
_entity.pdbx_description
1 polymer ?
#
loop_
_entity_poly.entity_id
_entity_poly.type
_entity_poly.pdbx_seq_one_letter_code
_entity_poly.pdbx_strand_id
1 'polypeptide(L)'
;MIHDYYLSIRADESDIGELKKNLAEKKGEIREKIRDNVYFCYSFYPNPEDLQYLPKGSVLIKISFTLKKPYTSKDEGEFHIIDGKICENPIVKDKFTGFPMVRSSTWKGHLRFAAERIECEKLKRKEIISRLFGAESENEEKLKGRLYFFPTFFVCNPKKDVITPLKRDTRTPARGPISIEVMKAGSKGEFYLLYIPYPKGKNFEETQIEEDLNFLARALEFMFYTYGFS
;
A
#
# COMPACT_ATOMS: atom_id res chain seq x y z
N MET A 1 17.12 -6.82 15.67
CA MET A 1 18.23 -7.53 14.99
C MET A 1 17.60 -8.59 14.08
N ILE A 2 17.25 -8.23 12.85
CA ILE A 2 16.64 -9.18 11.89
C ILE A 2 17.78 -10.08 11.42
N HIS A 3 17.70 -11.37 11.77
CA HIS A 3 18.65 -12.36 11.28
C HIS A 3 18.24 -12.73 9.85
N ASP A 4 19.01 -12.26 8.87
CA ASP A 4 18.95 -12.77 7.51
C ASP A 4 19.48 -14.21 7.49
N TYR A 5 18.57 -15.18 7.59
CA TYR A 5 18.86 -16.62 7.60
C TYR A 5 19.51 -17.14 6.30
N TYR A 6 19.71 -16.30 5.29
CA TYR A 6 20.24 -16.69 3.98
C TYR A 6 21.76 -16.49 3.83
N LEU A 7 22.44 -15.84 4.78
CA LEU A 7 23.85 -15.44 4.63
C LEU A 7 24.81 -16.18 5.58
N SER A 8 24.49 -17.41 5.99
CA SER A 8 25.38 -18.20 6.86
C SER A 8 26.60 -18.81 6.13
N ILE A 9 26.95 -18.34 4.94
CA ILE A 9 28.13 -18.83 4.22
C ILE A 9 29.23 -17.78 4.38
N ARG A 10 30.32 -18.16 5.08
CA ARG A 10 31.57 -17.40 5.13
C ARG A 10 32.11 -17.26 3.70
N ALA A 11 31.83 -16.13 3.07
CA ALA A 11 32.33 -15.74 1.76
C ALA A 11 33.23 -14.52 1.96
N ASP A 12 34.42 -14.51 1.34
CA ASP A 12 35.28 -13.32 1.32
C ASP A 12 34.53 -12.14 0.66
N GLU A 13 34.87 -10.89 0.98
CA GLU A 13 34.13 -9.71 0.51
C GLU A 13 33.98 -9.62 -1.03
N SER A 14 34.91 -10.21 -1.79
CA SER A 14 34.83 -10.34 -3.25
C SER A 14 33.73 -11.31 -3.71
N ASP A 15 33.50 -12.39 -2.96
CA ASP A 15 32.50 -13.43 -3.29
C ASP A 15 31.07 -13.00 -2.93
N ILE A 16 30.90 -12.11 -1.95
CA ILE A 16 29.58 -11.62 -1.52
C ILE A 16 28.89 -10.84 -2.65
N GLY A 17 29.63 -10.07 -3.44
CA GLY A 17 29.08 -9.31 -4.57
C GLY A 17 28.52 -10.21 -5.66
N GLU A 18 29.27 -11.27 -6.01
CA GLU A 18 28.89 -12.24 -7.04
C GLU A 18 27.74 -13.14 -6.57
N LEU A 19 27.76 -13.58 -5.31
CA LEU A 19 26.64 -14.31 -4.68
C LEU A 19 25.35 -13.48 -4.68
N LYS A 20 25.41 -12.19 -4.33
CA LYS A 20 24.25 -11.29 -4.38
C LYS A 20 23.69 -11.14 -5.79
N LYS A 21 24.56 -11.03 -6.79
CA LYS A 21 24.16 -10.95 -8.20
C LYS A 21 23.47 -12.24 -8.65
N ASN A 22 24.06 -13.40 -8.39
CA ASN A 22 23.49 -14.70 -8.74
C ASN A 22 22.14 -14.94 -8.04
N LEU A 23 22.03 -14.55 -6.77
CA LEU A 23 20.77 -14.63 -6.03
C LEU A 23 19.70 -13.70 -6.62
N ALA A 24 20.09 -12.49 -7.02
CA ALA A 24 19.18 -11.53 -7.65
C ALA A 24 18.69 -12.03 -9.01
N GLU A 25 19.56 -12.62 -9.84
CA GLU A 25 19.22 -13.20 -11.14
C GLU A 25 18.25 -14.38 -10.97
N LYS A 26 18.57 -15.34 -10.09
CA LYS A 26 17.69 -16.48 -9.79
C LYS A 26 16.33 -16.04 -9.24
N LYS A 27 16.30 -15.02 -8.38
CA LYS A 27 15.06 -14.40 -7.89
C LYS A 27 14.27 -13.75 -9.02
N GLY A 28 14.95 -13.13 -9.99
CA GLY A 28 14.36 -12.56 -11.20
C GLY A 28 13.67 -13.63 -12.06
N GLU A 29 14.36 -14.74 -12.35
CA GLU A 29 13.81 -15.85 -13.14
C GLU A 29 12.55 -16.46 -12.51
N ILE A 30 12.55 -16.67 -11.19
CA ILE A 30 11.38 -17.18 -10.46
C ILE A 30 10.22 -16.19 -10.56
N ARG A 31 10.50 -14.88 -10.44
CA ARG A 31 9.48 -13.84 -10.52
C ARG A 31 8.86 -13.72 -11.90
N GLU A 32 9.65 -13.79 -12.97
CA GLU A 32 9.12 -13.76 -14.34
C GLU A 32 8.15 -14.92 -14.58
N LYS A 33 8.50 -16.13 -14.13
CA LYS A 33 7.58 -17.29 -14.20
C LYS A 33 6.27 -17.10 -13.42
N ILE A 34 6.31 -16.42 -12.27
CA ILE A 34 5.11 -16.10 -11.49
C ILE A 34 4.28 -15.01 -12.17
N ARG A 35 4.95 -14.04 -12.80
CA ARG A 35 4.33 -12.87 -13.41
C ARG A 35 3.51 -13.19 -14.65
N ASP A 36 3.91 -14.22 -15.41
CA ASP A 36 3.14 -14.74 -16.54
C ASP A 36 1.72 -15.19 -16.13
N ASN A 37 1.50 -15.43 -14.84
CA ASN A 37 0.18 -15.68 -14.28
C ASN A 37 -0.40 -14.42 -13.62
N VAL A 38 -0.81 -13.44 -14.45
CA VAL A 38 -1.46 -12.20 -14.00
C VAL A 38 -2.68 -12.45 -13.09
N TYR A 39 -3.36 -13.61 -13.23
CA TYR A 39 -4.48 -13.97 -12.37
C TYR A 39 -4.09 -14.15 -10.89
N PHE A 40 -2.81 -14.40 -10.61
CA PHE A 40 -2.31 -14.59 -9.26
C PHE A 40 -2.49 -13.34 -8.38
N CYS A 41 -2.42 -12.12 -8.94
CA CYS A 41 -2.66 -10.92 -8.13
C CYS A 41 -4.10 -10.80 -7.64
N TYR A 42 -5.06 -11.35 -8.39
CA TYR A 42 -6.47 -11.31 -8.03
C TYR A 42 -6.84 -12.35 -6.97
N SER A 43 -6.04 -13.41 -6.82
CA SER A 43 -6.23 -14.44 -5.79
C SER A 43 -6.03 -13.92 -4.35
N PHE A 44 -5.46 -12.72 -4.18
CA PHE A 44 -5.27 -12.08 -2.86
C PHE A 44 -6.46 -11.22 -2.43
N TYR A 45 -7.46 -11.05 -3.30
CA TYR A 45 -8.66 -10.27 -2.98
C TYR A 45 -9.81 -11.17 -2.56
N PRO A 46 -10.65 -10.72 -1.61
CA PRO A 46 -11.87 -11.45 -1.26
C PRO A 46 -12.83 -11.44 -2.45
N ASN A 47 -13.43 -12.60 -2.71
CA ASN A 47 -14.46 -12.78 -3.72
C ASN A 47 -15.85 -12.48 -3.14
N PRO A 48 -16.84 -12.14 -3.99
CA PRO A 48 -18.22 -11.97 -3.56
C PRO A 48 -18.77 -13.16 -2.75
N GLU A 49 -18.37 -14.38 -3.11
CA GLU A 49 -18.78 -15.62 -2.43
C GLU A 49 -18.23 -15.69 -1.00
N ASP A 50 -17.10 -15.06 -0.70
CA ASP A 50 -16.52 -15.05 0.65
C ASP A 50 -17.39 -14.25 1.63
N LEU A 51 -18.17 -13.27 1.13
CA LEU A 51 -19.04 -12.45 1.97
C LEU A 51 -20.14 -13.25 2.64
N GLN A 52 -20.54 -14.40 2.10
CA GLN A 52 -21.60 -15.24 2.69
C GLN A 52 -21.20 -15.81 4.07
N TYR A 53 -19.89 -15.88 4.35
CA TYR A 53 -19.35 -16.37 5.61
C TYR A 53 -19.03 -15.24 6.60
N LEU A 54 -19.20 -13.98 6.20
CA LEU A 54 -18.93 -12.83 7.05
C LEU A 54 -20.16 -12.45 7.90
N PRO A 55 -19.95 -11.82 9.06
CA PRO A 55 -21.07 -11.36 9.88
C PRO A 55 -22.00 -10.40 9.12
N LYS A 56 -23.30 -10.44 9.44
CA LYS A 56 -24.31 -9.54 8.87
C LYS A 56 -23.88 -8.07 9.01
N GLY A 57 -24.02 -7.32 7.92
CA GLY A 57 -23.60 -5.92 7.84
C GLY A 57 -22.14 -5.72 7.40
N SER A 58 -21.41 -6.81 7.10
CA SER A 58 -20.10 -6.71 6.44
C SER A 58 -20.26 -6.25 4.99
N VAL A 59 -19.36 -5.39 4.52
CA VAL A 59 -19.41 -4.79 3.18
C VAL A 59 -18.02 -4.81 2.55
N LEU A 60 -17.92 -5.41 1.36
CA LEU A 60 -16.73 -5.31 0.52
C LEU A 60 -16.89 -4.13 -0.43
N ILE A 61 -15.99 -3.16 -0.34
CA ILE A 61 -15.93 -2.00 -1.22
C ILE A 61 -14.81 -2.23 -2.23
N LYS A 62 -15.19 -2.27 -3.52
CA LYS A 62 -14.27 -2.37 -4.65
C LYS A 62 -14.36 -1.08 -5.48
N ILE A 63 -13.23 -0.40 -5.66
CA ILE A 63 -13.14 0.81 -6.48
C ILE A 63 -12.04 0.63 -7.53
N SER A 64 -12.42 0.64 -8.80
CA SER A 64 -11.46 0.68 -9.91
C SER A 64 -11.09 2.14 -10.20
N PHE A 65 -9.80 2.44 -10.28
CA PHE A 65 -9.30 3.80 -10.52
C PHE A 65 -8.23 3.84 -11.60
N THR A 66 -8.03 5.04 -12.14
CA THR A 66 -6.93 5.35 -13.07
C THR A 66 -6.12 6.49 -12.50
N LEU A 67 -4.79 6.35 -12.47
CA LEU A 67 -3.90 7.37 -11.96
C LEU A 67 -3.93 8.63 -12.83
N LYS A 68 -4.34 9.77 -12.26
CA LYS A 68 -4.27 11.07 -12.96
C LYS A 68 -2.85 11.65 -13.00
N LYS A 69 -2.02 11.31 -12.01
CA LYS A 69 -0.61 11.72 -11.89
C LYS A 69 0.25 10.49 -11.66
N PRO A 70 1.56 10.54 -11.96
CA PRO A 70 2.45 9.44 -11.63
C PRO A 70 2.41 9.12 -10.13
N TYR A 71 2.43 7.83 -9.80
CA TYR A 71 2.49 7.33 -8.43
C TYR A 71 3.90 6.85 -8.13
N THR A 72 4.43 7.28 -6.98
CA THR A 72 5.77 6.96 -6.51
C THR A 72 5.69 6.52 -5.07
N SER A 73 6.37 5.44 -4.71
CA SER A 73 6.54 5.03 -3.34
C SER A 73 7.99 4.62 -3.12
N LYS A 74 8.45 4.65 -1.87
CA LYS A 74 9.81 4.25 -1.53
C LYS A 74 9.81 2.81 -1.03
N ASP A 75 10.44 1.92 -1.79
CA ASP A 75 10.82 0.62 -1.25
C ASP A 75 12.03 0.78 -0.32
N GLU A 76 12.00 0.09 0.81
CA GLU A 76 13.11 0.05 1.78
C GLU A 76 13.91 -1.26 1.64
N GLY A 77 13.57 -2.09 0.66
CA GLY A 77 14.28 -3.32 0.36
C GLY A 77 15.73 -3.08 -0.01
N GLU A 78 16.62 -3.88 0.56
CA GLU A 78 18.02 -3.89 0.19
C GLU A 78 18.16 -4.58 -1.19
N PHE A 79 18.84 -3.93 -2.13
CA PHE A 79 19.24 -4.47 -3.45
C PHE A 79 18.13 -4.61 -4.51
N HIS A 80 17.67 -3.49 -5.08
CA HIS A 80 16.90 -3.49 -6.33
C HIS A 80 17.86 -3.38 -7.52
N ILE A 81 18.31 -4.51 -8.06
CA ILE A 81 19.10 -4.53 -9.30
C ILE A 81 18.12 -4.59 -10.48
N ILE A 82 18.20 -3.59 -11.37
CA ILE A 82 17.47 -3.56 -12.64
C ILE A 82 18.51 -3.39 -13.75
N ASP A 83 18.54 -4.32 -14.71
CA ASP A 83 19.51 -4.33 -15.83
C ASP A 83 20.98 -4.29 -15.36
N GLY A 84 21.31 -5.01 -14.28
CA GLY A 84 22.67 -5.04 -13.71
C GLY A 84 23.10 -3.75 -13.00
N LYS A 85 22.21 -2.76 -12.85
CA LYS A 85 22.46 -1.52 -12.10
C LYS A 85 21.60 -1.43 -10.86
N ILE A 86 22.17 -0.87 -9.79
CA ILE A 86 21.43 -0.57 -8.57
C ILE A 86 20.40 0.52 -8.90
N CYS A 87 19.12 0.22 -8.70
CA CYS A 87 18.03 1.18 -8.73
C CYS A 87 18.02 1.92 -7.39
N GLU A 88 18.37 3.20 -7.40
CA GLU A 88 18.50 4.00 -6.18
C GLU A 88 17.14 4.30 -5.51
N ASN A 89 16.10 4.54 -6.31
CA ASN A 89 14.76 4.89 -5.82
C ASN A 89 13.69 4.00 -6.46
N PRO A 90 13.63 2.72 -6.04
CA PRO A 90 12.66 1.76 -6.55
C PRO A 90 11.27 2.01 -5.98
N ILE A 91 10.24 1.66 -6.75
CA ILE A 91 8.87 1.64 -6.26
C ILE A 91 8.65 0.41 -5.40
N VAL A 92 7.78 0.53 -4.40
CA VAL A 92 7.40 -0.61 -3.55
C VAL A 92 6.84 -1.73 -4.40
N LYS A 93 7.44 -2.92 -4.28
CA LYS A 93 6.97 -4.14 -4.92
C LYS A 93 6.61 -5.18 -3.87
N ASP A 94 5.63 -6.01 -4.17
CA ASP A 94 5.37 -7.18 -3.34
C ASP A 94 6.56 -8.15 -3.39
N LYS A 95 6.90 -8.70 -2.23
CA LYS A 95 8.12 -9.51 -2.09
C LYS A 95 7.99 -10.82 -2.86
N PHE A 96 6.80 -11.41 -2.86
CA PHE A 96 6.50 -12.69 -3.48
C PHE A 96 6.34 -12.56 -5.00
N THR A 97 5.41 -11.73 -5.44
CA THR A 97 5.04 -11.56 -6.86
C THR A 97 5.94 -10.60 -7.63
N GLY A 98 6.56 -9.63 -6.95
CA GLY A 98 7.34 -8.58 -7.60
C GLY A 98 6.50 -7.48 -8.26
N PHE A 99 5.16 -7.53 -8.20
CA PHE A 99 4.31 -6.47 -8.75
C PHE A 99 4.47 -5.18 -7.96
N PRO A 100 4.56 -4.01 -8.62
CA PRO A 100 4.45 -2.73 -7.95
C PRO A 100 3.11 -2.64 -7.22
N MET A 101 3.10 -2.03 -6.04
CA MET A 101 1.87 -1.95 -5.25
C MET A 101 1.72 -0.68 -4.44
N VAL A 102 0.47 -0.36 -4.11
CA VAL A 102 0.13 0.49 -2.96
C VAL A 102 -0.10 -0.42 -1.75
N ARG A 103 0.64 -0.21 -0.66
CA ARG A 103 0.51 -1.03 0.54
C ARG A 103 -0.81 -0.81 1.26
N SER A 104 -1.33 -1.84 1.92
CA SER A 104 -2.49 -1.72 2.83
C SER A 104 -2.29 -0.65 3.90
N SER A 105 -1.08 -0.51 4.44
CA SER A 105 -0.75 0.54 5.42
C SER A 105 -0.78 1.93 4.81
N THR A 106 -0.33 2.09 3.56
CA THR A 106 -0.43 3.36 2.81
C THR A 106 -1.90 3.74 2.63
N TRP A 107 -2.75 2.80 2.20
CA TRP A 107 -4.19 3.05 2.09
C TRP A 107 -4.84 3.43 3.42
N LYS A 108 -4.51 2.70 4.50
CA LYS A 108 -5.00 3.00 5.83
C LYS A 108 -4.63 4.41 6.27
N GLY A 109 -3.38 4.82 6.05
CA GLY A 109 -2.88 6.16 6.40
C GLY A 109 -3.62 7.27 5.66
N HIS A 110 -3.76 7.14 4.34
CA HIS A 110 -4.45 8.14 3.51
C HIS A 110 -5.94 8.23 3.85
N LEU A 111 -6.63 7.10 4.04
CA LEU A 111 -8.04 7.10 4.38
C LEU A 111 -8.27 7.67 5.78
N ARG A 112 -7.39 7.38 6.74
CA ARG A 112 -7.44 7.96 8.09
C ARG A 112 -7.26 9.47 8.05
N PHE A 113 -6.26 9.95 7.29
CA PHE A 113 -6.03 11.38 7.08
C PHE A 113 -7.24 12.08 6.46
N ALA A 114 -7.86 11.47 5.44
CA ALA A 114 -9.08 12.00 4.82
C ALA A 114 -10.26 12.02 5.81
N ALA A 115 -10.44 10.95 6.59
CA ALA A 115 -11.46 10.85 7.62
C ALA A 115 -11.32 11.93 8.71
N GLU A 116 -10.10 12.27 9.12
CA GLU A 116 -9.84 13.34 10.11
C GLU A 116 -10.26 14.73 9.62
N ARG A 117 -10.38 14.92 8.30
CA ARG A 117 -10.77 16.18 7.65
C ARG A 117 -12.26 16.33 7.41
N ILE A 118 -13.06 15.31 7.71
CA ILE A 118 -14.52 15.41 7.62
C ILE A 118 -15.03 16.39 8.68
N GLU A 119 -15.83 17.35 8.25
CA GLU A 119 -16.50 18.31 9.12
C GLU A 119 -17.70 17.66 9.80
N CYS A 120 -17.56 17.40 11.11
CA CYS A 120 -18.62 16.97 12.01
C CYS A 120 -18.19 17.22 13.45
N GLU A 121 -19.07 16.90 14.41
CA GLU A 121 -18.77 17.05 15.83
C GLU A 121 -17.49 16.26 16.23
N LYS A 122 -16.57 16.93 16.92
CA LYS A 122 -15.21 16.42 17.20
C LYS A 122 -15.21 15.10 17.97
N LEU A 123 -16.10 14.94 18.95
CA LEU A 123 -16.20 13.71 19.75
C LEU A 123 -16.72 12.56 18.89
N LYS A 124 -17.85 12.78 18.22
CA LYS A 124 -18.45 11.84 17.27
C LYS A 124 -17.45 11.37 16.20
N ARG A 125 -16.69 12.30 15.61
CA ARG A 125 -15.65 11.96 14.62
C ARG A 125 -14.59 11.04 15.19
N LYS A 126 -14.07 11.34 16.39
CA LYS A 126 -13.05 10.53 17.05
C LYS A 126 -13.57 9.12 17.37
N GLU A 127 -14.82 9.01 17.80
CA GLU A 127 -15.46 7.72 18.06
C GLU A 127 -15.56 6.88 16.78
N ILE A 128 -16.10 7.43 15.69
CA ILE A 128 -16.20 6.73 14.40
C ILE A 128 -14.80 6.32 13.90
N ILE A 129 -13.82 7.22 13.91
CA ILE A 129 -12.44 6.91 13.49
C ILE A 129 -11.84 5.80 14.34
N SER A 130 -12.05 5.82 15.66
CA SER A 130 -11.57 4.76 16.56
C SER A 130 -12.20 3.41 16.24
N ARG A 131 -13.52 3.35 15.98
CA ARG A 131 -14.22 2.12 15.58
C ARG A 131 -13.70 1.59 14.24
N LEU A 132 -13.52 2.47 13.25
CA LEU A 132 -13.09 2.09 11.91
C LEU A 132 -11.64 1.63 11.86
N PHE A 133 -10.72 2.40 12.45
CA PHE A 133 -9.26 2.20 12.29
C PHE A 133 -8.58 1.50 13.48
N GLY A 134 -9.28 1.41 14.62
CA GLY A 134 -8.75 0.97 15.91
C GLY A 134 -8.24 2.14 16.76
N ALA A 135 -8.27 1.95 18.08
CA ALA A 135 -7.78 2.94 19.06
C ALA A 135 -6.24 3.04 19.06
N GLU A 136 -5.71 4.25 19.29
CA GLU A 136 -4.27 4.52 19.37
C GLU A 136 -3.70 4.48 20.81
N SER A 137 -4.54 4.47 21.85
CA SER A 137 -4.13 4.73 23.26
C SER A 137 -3.93 3.47 24.12
N GLU A 138 -3.16 3.64 25.21
CA GLU A 138 -2.78 2.64 26.24
C GLU A 138 -3.90 2.15 27.18
N ASN A 139 -5.17 2.36 26.86
CA ASN A 139 -6.27 1.87 27.70
C ASN A 139 -6.56 0.37 27.48
N GLU A 140 -7.07 -0.28 28.53
CA GLU A 140 -7.11 -1.74 28.73
C GLU A 140 -7.92 -2.55 27.70
N GLU A 141 -8.74 -1.93 26.84
CA GLU A 141 -9.51 -2.62 25.80
C GLU A 141 -9.18 -2.08 24.40
N LYS A 142 -8.01 -2.47 23.86
CA LYS A 142 -7.62 -2.20 22.47
C LYS A 142 -8.50 -2.99 21.51
N LEU A 143 -9.68 -2.45 21.19
CA LEU A 143 -10.52 -2.99 20.14
C LEU A 143 -9.85 -2.78 18.78
N LYS A 144 -9.74 -3.87 18.01
CA LYS A 144 -9.31 -3.84 16.62
C LYS A 144 -10.29 -3.01 15.80
N GLY A 145 -9.77 -2.27 14.82
CA GLY A 145 -10.62 -1.54 13.87
C GLY A 145 -11.48 -2.46 13.00
N ARG A 146 -12.62 -1.94 12.55
CA ARG A 146 -13.60 -2.59 11.66
C ARG A 146 -13.16 -2.65 10.19
N LEU A 147 -12.11 -1.93 9.82
CA LEU A 147 -11.62 -1.84 8.44
C LEU A 147 -10.40 -2.75 8.17
N TYR A 148 -10.49 -3.48 7.06
CA TYR A 148 -9.47 -4.39 6.55
C TYR A 148 -9.03 -3.93 5.16
N PHE A 149 -7.77 -3.52 5.05
CA PHE A 149 -7.20 -2.93 3.84
C PHE A 149 -6.40 -3.98 3.05
N PHE A 150 -6.62 -4.02 1.75
CA PHE A 150 -5.87 -4.86 0.82
C PHE A 150 -4.88 -4.03 0.01
N PRO A 151 -3.73 -4.60 -0.39
CA PRO A 151 -2.79 -3.91 -1.26
C PRO A 151 -3.39 -3.77 -2.66
N THR A 152 -3.07 -2.68 -3.35
CA THR A 152 -3.39 -2.57 -4.78
C THR A 152 -2.18 -2.97 -5.60
N PHE A 153 -2.31 -4.01 -6.44
CA PHE A 153 -1.25 -4.41 -7.37
C PHE A 153 -1.41 -3.69 -8.71
N PHE A 154 -0.29 -3.26 -9.29
CA PHE A 154 -0.23 -2.77 -10.67
C PHE A 154 0.31 -3.88 -11.58
N VAL A 155 -0.50 -4.30 -12.55
CA VAL A 155 -0.11 -5.35 -13.50
C VAL A 155 0.94 -4.83 -14.50
N CYS A 156 0.88 -3.56 -14.85
CA CYS A 156 1.85 -2.95 -15.77
C CYS A 156 3.21 -2.71 -15.10
N ASN A 157 4.26 -2.74 -15.92
CA ASN A 157 5.60 -2.44 -15.47
C ASN A 157 5.75 -0.97 -15.07
N PRO A 158 6.45 -0.69 -13.95
CA PRO A 158 6.81 0.67 -13.61
C PRO A 158 7.82 1.21 -14.64
N LYS A 159 7.95 2.54 -14.71
CA LYS A 159 8.84 3.24 -15.64
C LYS A 159 9.83 4.08 -14.85
N LYS A 160 11.00 4.32 -15.45
CA LYS A 160 11.97 5.29 -14.91
C LYS A 160 11.47 6.71 -15.18
N ASP A 161 11.62 7.56 -14.19
CA ASP A 161 11.42 9.00 -14.25
C ASP A 161 12.63 9.71 -13.66
N VAL A 162 12.79 11.00 -13.95
CA VAL A 162 13.97 11.76 -13.54
C VAL A 162 13.55 13.05 -12.84
N ILE A 163 14.05 13.24 -11.62
CA ILE A 163 13.90 14.48 -10.87
C ILE A 163 15.23 15.20 -10.85
N THR A 164 15.28 16.44 -11.33
CA THR A 164 16.49 17.28 -11.26
C THR A 164 16.26 18.43 -10.27
N PRO A 165 16.77 18.33 -9.04
CA PRO A 165 16.63 19.40 -8.05
C PRO A 165 17.36 20.66 -8.52
N LEU A 166 16.68 21.80 -8.50
CA LEU A 166 17.23 23.09 -8.90
C LEU A 166 17.54 23.94 -7.66
N LYS A 167 18.63 24.71 -7.69
CA LYS A 167 18.88 25.76 -6.71
C LYS A 167 17.85 26.88 -6.93
N ARG A 168 17.25 27.38 -5.85
CA ARG A 168 16.12 28.33 -5.94
C ARG A 168 16.54 29.71 -6.46
N ASP A 169 17.76 30.12 -6.14
CA ASP A 169 18.39 31.40 -6.49
C ASP A 169 18.79 31.46 -7.97
N THR A 170 19.46 30.43 -8.48
CA THR A 170 19.99 30.42 -9.86
C THR A 170 19.11 29.66 -10.85
N ARG A 171 18.12 28.89 -10.37
CA ARG A 171 17.34 27.91 -11.15
C ARG A 171 18.20 26.90 -11.92
N THR A 172 19.46 26.72 -11.53
CA THR A 172 20.37 25.73 -12.12
C THR A 172 20.37 24.44 -11.30
N PRO A 173 20.76 23.29 -11.88
CA PRO A 173 20.82 22.02 -11.15
C PRO A 173 21.67 22.12 -9.88
N ALA A 174 21.07 21.82 -8.73
CA ALA A 174 21.75 21.78 -7.44
C ALA A 174 22.57 20.49 -7.27
N ARG A 175 22.05 19.39 -7.81
CA ARG A 175 22.69 18.08 -7.91
C ARG A 175 22.28 17.40 -9.21
N GLY A 176 22.96 16.31 -9.54
CA GLY A 176 22.67 15.51 -10.73
C GLY A 176 21.23 14.97 -10.78
N PRO A 177 20.76 14.53 -11.95
CA PRO A 177 19.42 13.98 -12.11
C PRO A 177 19.23 12.71 -11.28
N ILE A 178 18.11 12.62 -10.58
CA ILE A 178 17.77 11.50 -9.70
C ILE A 178 16.78 10.60 -10.42
N SER A 179 17.20 9.38 -10.71
CA SER A 179 16.30 8.38 -11.29
C SER A 179 15.37 7.83 -10.22
N ILE A 180 14.07 7.81 -10.50
CA ILE A 180 13.03 7.24 -9.66
C ILE A 180 12.13 6.31 -10.47
N GLU A 181 11.75 5.18 -9.89
CA GLU A 181 10.80 4.26 -10.49
C GLU A 181 9.38 4.68 -10.12
N VAL A 182 8.51 4.82 -11.12
CA VAL A 182 7.16 5.37 -10.96
C VAL A 182 6.14 4.55 -11.74
N MET A 183 4.91 4.48 -11.24
CA MET A 183 3.77 4.15 -12.09
C MET A 183 3.34 5.42 -12.82
N LYS A 184 3.30 5.40 -14.15
CA LYS A 184 2.92 6.58 -14.93
C LYS A 184 1.43 6.88 -14.79
N ALA A 185 1.06 8.13 -15.07
CA ALA A 185 -0.34 8.51 -15.23
C ALA A 185 -1.00 7.60 -16.29
N GLY A 186 -2.29 7.29 -16.10
CA GLY A 186 -3.04 6.34 -16.91
C GLY A 186 -2.94 4.88 -16.42
N SER A 187 -2.04 4.56 -15.49
CA SER A 187 -2.01 3.20 -14.91
C SER A 187 -3.30 2.92 -14.13
N LYS A 188 -3.83 1.72 -14.29
CA LYS A 188 -5.07 1.27 -13.64
C LYS A 188 -4.76 0.48 -12.38
N GLY A 189 -5.62 0.62 -11.37
CA GLY A 189 -5.54 -0.14 -10.13
C GLY A 189 -6.93 -0.43 -9.57
N GLU A 190 -6.99 -1.40 -8.67
CA GLU A 190 -8.20 -1.71 -7.92
C GLU A 190 -7.93 -1.54 -6.42
N PHE A 191 -8.79 -0.77 -5.77
CA PHE A 191 -8.81 -0.59 -4.32
C PHE A 191 -9.87 -1.52 -3.73
N TYR A 192 -9.46 -2.32 -2.74
CA TYR A 192 -10.34 -3.20 -1.98
C TYR A 192 -10.26 -2.83 -0.50
N LEU A 193 -11.44 -2.65 0.09
CA LEU A 193 -11.62 -2.38 1.51
C LEU A 193 -12.77 -3.22 2.02
N LEU A 194 -12.52 -3.99 3.08
CA LEU A 194 -13.55 -4.78 3.73
C LEU A 194 -13.91 -4.13 5.07
N TYR A 195 -15.17 -3.78 5.21
CA TYR A 195 -15.78 -3.38 6.48
C TYR A 195 -16.41 -4.61 7.13
N ILE A 196 -16.06 -4.88 8.39
CA ILE A 196 -16.69 -5.91 9.22
C ILE A 196 -17.16 -5.22 10.50
N PRO A 197 -18.43 -5.35 10.92
CA PRO A 197 -18.96 -4.67 12.12
C PRO A 197 -18.46 -5.25 13.44
N TYR A 198 -17.35 -6.00 13.42
CA TYR A 198 -16.72 -6.66 14.54
C TYR A 198 -15.26 -6.19 14.70
N PRO A 199 -14.73 -6.15 15.94
CA PRO A 199 -15.38 -6.55 17.19
C PRO A 199 -16.53 -5.62 17.61
N LYS A 200 -17.64 -6.23 18.06
CA LYS A 200 -18.74 -5.52 18.71
C LYS A 200 -18.26 -5.14 20.10
N GLY A 201 -17.80 -3.90 20.29
CA GLY A 201 -17.44 -3.37 21.61
C GLY A 201 -18.64 -3.41 22.56
N LYS A 202 -18.42 -3.07 23.85
CA LYS A 202 -19.47 -3.17 24.89
C LYS A 202 -20.77 -2.43 24.57
N ASN A 203 -20.68 -1.31 23.85
CA ASN A 203 -21.82 -0.45 23.48
C ASN A 203 -22.10 -0.52 21.96
N PHE A 204 -22.16 -1.73 21.41
CA PHE A 204 -22.48 -1.90 19.99
C PHE A 204 -23.97 -1.69 19.73
N GLU A 205 -24.29 -0.76 18.84
CA GLU A 205 -25.63 -0.51 18.32
C GLU A 205 -25.65 -0.80 16.82
N GLU A 206 -26.73 -1.40 16.30
CA GLU A 206 -26.83 -1.70 14.86
C GLU A 206 -26.79 -0.44 13.98
N THR A 207 -27.28 0.69 14.51
CA THR A 207 -27.21 2.01 13.86
C THR A 207 -25.77 2.48 13.59
N GLN A 208 -24.78 1.96 14.32
CA GLN A 208 -23.37 2.24 14.06
C GLN A 208 -22.92 1.74 12.69
N ILE A 209 -23.55 0.68 12.15
CA ILE A 209 -23.16 0.16 10.83
C ILE A 209 -23.47 1.20 9.75
N GLU A 210 -24.68 1.74 9.76
CA GLU A 210 -25.09 2.77 8.81
C GLU A 210 -24.27 4.05 8.98
N GLU A 211 -24.02 4.46 10.23
CA GLU A 211 -23.19 5.63 10.54
C GLU A 211 -21.74 5.46 10.04
N ASP A 212 -21.13 4.31 10.33
CA ASP A 212 -19.76 3.99 9.93
C ASP A 212 -19.65 3.96 8.40
N LEU A 213 -20.61 3.36 7.68
CA LEU A 213 -20.61 3.28 6.22
C LEU A 213 -20.84 4.64 5.56
N ASN A 214 -21.75 5.47 6.09
CA ASN A 214 -21.98 6.83 5.59
C ASN A 214 -20.74 7.72 5.77
N PHE A 215 -20.09 7.63 6.94
CA PHE A 215 -18.85 8.34 7.21
C PHE A 215 -17.71 7.84 6.30
N LEU A 216 -17.61 6.53 6.12
CA LEU A 216 -16.61 5.89 5.28
C LEU A 216 -16.73 6.31 3.82
N ALA A 217 -17.96 6.39 3.28
CA ALA A 217 -18.19 6.86 1.91
C ALA A 217 -17.65 8.28 1.69
N ARG A 218 -17.90 9.20 2.62
CA ARG A 218 -17.34 10.57 2.57
C ARG A 218 -15.82 10.59 2.69
N ALA A 219 -15.25 9.74 3.55
CA ALA A 219 -13.80 9.64 3.70
C ALA A 219 -13.12 9.13 2.43
N LEU A 220 -13.73 8.14 1.76
CA LEU A 220 -13.26 7.62 0.47
C LEU A 220 -13.35 8.69 -0.61
N GLU A 221 -14.43 9.46 -0.67
CA GLU A 221 -14.57 10.58 -1.60
C GLU A 221 -13.44 11.60 -1.41
N PHE A 222 -13.17 12.03 -0.17
CA PHE A 222 -12.09 12.96 0.14
C PHE A 222 -10.71 12.38 -0.21
N MET A 223 -10.49 11.11 0.07
CA MET A 223 -9.23 10.43 -0.25
C MET A 223 -9.00 10.39 -1.77
N PHE A 224 -9.99 10.01 -2.56
CA PHE A 224 -9.81 9.85 -4.01
C PHE A 224 -9.87 11.16 -4.80
N TYR A 225 -10.74 12.09 -4.41
CA TYR A 225 -11.01 13.29 -5.21
C TYR A 225 -10.38 14.58 -4.69
N THR A 226 -10.07 14.66 -3.39
CA THR A 226 -9.55 15.89 -2.78
C THR A 226 -8.07 15.80 -2.45
N TYR A 227 -7.67 14.80 -1.66
CA TYR A 227 -6.30 14.68 -1.16
C TYR A 227 -5.41 13.78 -2.02
N GLY A 228 -6.00 12.79 -2.68
CA GLY A 228 -5.27 11.76 -3.40
C GLY A 228 -4.50 10.82 -2.49
N PHE A 229 -3.63 10.03 -3.10
CA PHE A 229 -2.71 9.13 -2.41
C PHE A 229 -1.34 9.13 -3.10
N SER A 230 -0.29 8.93 -2.31
CA SER A 230 1.12 8.87 -2.74
C SER A 230 1.91 7.89 -1.89
#